data_AF-A0A1M3D8A2-F1
#
_entry.id   AF-A0A1M3D8A2-F1
#
_cell.length_a   1.000
_cell.length_b   1.000
_cell.length_c   1.000
_cell.angle_alpha   90.00
_cell.angle_beta   90.00
_cell.angle_gamma   90.00
#
_symmetry.space_group_name_H-M   'P 1'
#
loop_
_entity.id
_entity.type
_entity.pdbx_description
1 polymer ?
#
loop_
_entity_poly.entity_id
_entity_poly.type
_entity_poly.pdbx_seq_one_letter_code
_entity_poly.pdbx_strand_id
1 'polypeptide(L)'
;MIAALLLLAAAASQPAERRPVDVRATGDDALTQRLSDALIESLGSARKLRAADGDDKTGLSLVILGNVTPKGDRFGYMVDLVEPGSNLSSRRLASMSGTCREAQMARCAADIVAKAERKVGG
;
A
#
# COMPACT_ATOMS: atom_id res chain seq x y z
N MET A 1 -22.37 -45.54 30.87
CA MET A 1 -22.06 -44.15 31.25
C MET A 1 -21.13 -43.58 30.19
N ILE A 2 -21.63 -42.70 29.32
CA ILE A 2 -20.88 -42.17 28.17
C ILE A 2 -20.25 -40.84 28.60
N ALA A 3 -18.92 -40.78 28.48
CA ALA A 3 -18.12 -39.59 28.73
C ALA A 3 -18.39 -38.53 27.66
N ALA A 4 -18.91 -37.38 28.07
CA ALA A 4 -19.01 -36.20 27.21
C ALA A 4 -17.72 -35.39 27.32
N LEU A 5 -16.79 -35.64 26.40
CA LEU A 5 -15.65 -34.76 26.14
C LEU A 5 -16.16 -33.57 25.32
N LEU A 6 -16.47 -32.47 26.00
CA LEU A 6 -16.76 -31.18 25.37
C LEU A 6 -15.47 -30.63 24.75
N LEU A 7 -15.41 -30.62 23.42
CA LEU A 7 -14.35 -29.98 22.65
C LEU A 7 -14.42 -28.46 22.87
N LEU A 8 -13.40 -27.92 23.53
CA LEU A 8 -13.08 -26.50 23.52
C LEU A 8 -12.63 -26.12 22.10
N ALA A 9 -13.53 -25.52 21.33
CA ALA A 9 -13.15 -24.82 20.11
C ALA A 9 -12.37 -23.56 20.50
N ALA A 10 -11.04 -23.64 20.45
CA ALA A 10 -10.19 -22.46 20.49
C ALA A 10 -10.53 -21.62 19.24
N ALA A 11 -11.23 -20.51 19.43
CA ALA A 11 -11.35 -19.46 18.43
C ALA A 11 -9.95 -18.86 18.23
N ALA A 12 -9.15 -19.50 17.38
CA ALA A 12 -7.92 -18.91 16.88
C ALA A 12 -8.35 -17.62 16.16
N SER A 13 -8.05 -16.47 16.78
CA SER A 13 -8.21 -15.16 16.16
C SER A 13 -7.51 -15.20 14.81
N GLN A 14 -8.29 -15.30 13.73
CA GLN A 14 -7.75 -15.25 12.38
C GLN A 14 -6.97 -13.93 12.28
N PRO A 15 -5.73 -13.95 11.75
CA PRO A 15 -5.00 -12.71 11.55
C PRO A 15 -5.89 -11.74 10.76
N ALA A 16 -6.04 -10.51 11.27
CA ALA A 16 -6.87 -9.51 10.64
C ALA A 16 -6.50 -9.41 9.14
N GLU A 17 -7.50 -9.58 8.28
CA GLU A 17 -7.27 -9.63 6.84
C GLU A 17 -6.66 -8.31 6.36
N ARG A 18 -5.50 -8.38 5.70
CA ARG A 18 -4.81 -7.20 5.16
C ARG A 18 -5.54 -6.74 3.90
N ARG A 19 -5.89 -5.45 3.83
CA ARG A 19 -6.57 -4.87 2.66
C ARG A 19 -5.63 -4.86 1.44
N PRO A 20 -6.04 -5.36 0.28
CA PRO A 20 -5.24 -5.29 -0.93
C PRO A 20 -5.13 -3.86 -1.43
N VAL A 21 -3.94 -3.52 -1.96
CA VAL A 21 -3.63 -2.20 -2.53
C VAL A 21 -2.81 -2.41 -3.80
N ASP A 22 -3.32 -1.88 -4.91
CA ASP A 22 -2.61 -1.82 -6.17
C ASP A 22 -1.60 -0.66 -6.16
N VAL A 23 -0.47 -0.81 -6.84
CA VAL A 23 0.50 0.29 -7.00
C VAL A 23 0.55 0.66 -8.46
N ARG A 24 0.25 1.92 -8.76
CA ARG A 24 0.20 2.46 -10.12
C ARG A 24 1.13 3.64 -10.25
N ALA A 25 1.87 3.70 -11.33
CA ALA A 25 2.59 4.89 -11.74
C ALA A 25 1.92 5.46 -12.99
N THR A 26 1.66 6.77 -13.01
CA THR A 26 1.24 7.43 -14.25
C THR A 26 2.44 7.93 -15.07
N GLY A 27 3.64 7.88 -14.49
CA GLY A 27 4.92 8.10 -15.16
C GLY A 27 5.64 6.78 -15.46
N ASP A 28 6.56 6.80 -16.41
CA ASP A 28 7.22 5.61 -16.97
C ASP A 28 8.75 5.61 -16.83
N ASP A 29 9.35 6.63 -16.20
CA ASP A 29 10.80 6.68 -16.05
C ASP A 29 11.35 5.65 -15.04
N ALA A 30 12.64 5.32 -15.18
CA ALA A 30 13.29 4.28 -14.37
C ALA A 30 13.30 4.59 -12.87
N LEU A 31 13.30 5.87 -12.47
CA LEU A 31 13.30 6.25 -11.05
C LEU A 31 11.89 6.09 -10.44
N THR A 32 10.85 6.40 -11.20
CA THR A 32 9.44 6.20 -10.83
C THR A 32 9.11 4.71 -10.73
N GLN A 33 9.59 3.89 -11.67
CA GLN A 33 9.40 2.44 -11.60
C GLN A 33 10.10 1.84 -10.38
N ARG A 34 11.34 2.26 -10.07
CA ARG A 34 12.03 1.83 -8.84
C ARG A 34 11.27 2.21 -7.57
N LEU A 35 10.66 3.40 -7.53
CA LEU A 35 9.79 3.78 -6.40
C LEU A 35 8.54 2.88 -6.35
N SER A 36 7.91 2.59 -7.49
CA SER A 36 6.76 1.68 -7.59
C SER A 36 7.10 0.31 -7.02
N ASP A 37 8.21 -0.28 -7.45
CA ASP A 37 8.68 -1.58 -6.96
C ASP A 37 8.95 -1.57 -5.45
N ALA A 38 9.60 -0.52 -4.96
CA ALA A 38 9.87 -0.36 -3.52
C ALA A 38 8.57 -0.22 -2.69
N LEU A 39 7.52 0.41 -3.24
CA LEU A 39 6.20 0.46 -2.59
C LEU A 39 5.56 -0.92 -2.54
N ILE A 40 5.61 -1.68 -3.64
CA ILE A 40 5.09 -3.06 -3.69
C ILE A 40 5.81 -3.95 -2.67
N GLU A 41 7.14 -3.88 -2.62
CA GLU A 41 7.94 -4.64 -1.65
C GLU A 41 7.60 -4.25 -0.20
N SER A 42 7.44 -2.95 0.07
CA SER A 42 7.07 -2.44 1.39
C SER A 42 5.70 -2.94 1.85
N LEU A 43 4.74 -3.16 0.94
CA LEU A 43 3.44 -3.75 1.26
C LEU A 43 3.56 -5.20 1.76
N GLY A 44 4.63 -5.93 1.40
CA GLY A 44 4.89 -7.27 1.93
C GLY A 44 5.02 -7.31 3.45
N SER A 45 5.61 -6.25 4.03
CA SER A 45 5.86 -6.11 5.47
C SER A 45 4.82 -5.25 6.21
N ALA A 46 3.82 -4.72 5.51
CA ALA A 46 2.78 -3.90 6.11
C ALA A 46 1.82 -4.72 6.98
N ARG A 47 1.27 -4.09 8.03
CA ARG A 47 0.40 -4.72 9.01
C ARG A 47 -1.06 -4.77 8.57
N LYS A 48 -1.55 -3.74 7.89
CA LYS A 48 -2.95 -3.57 7.48
C LYS A 48 -3.16 -3.66 5.98
N LEU A 49 -2.09 -3.53 5.20
CA LEU A 49 -2.13 -3.51 3.73
C LEU A 49 -1.31 -4.66 3.17
N ARG A 50 -1.65 -5.10 1.96
CA ARG A 50 -0.86 -6.03 1.15
C ARG A 50 -0.91 -5.60 -0.31
N ALA A 51 0.04 -6.06 -1.13
CA ALA A 51 -0.06 -5.87 -2.58
C ALA A 51 -1.31 -6.56 -3.12
N ALA A 52 -2.03 -5.88 -4.02
CA ALA A 52 -3.16 -6.44 -4.72
C ALA A 52 -2.72 -7.42 -5.82
N ASP A 53 -3.46 -8.50 -5.97
CA ASP A 53 -3.28 -9.54 -6.97
C ASP A 53 -4.61 -9.85 -7.66
N GLY A 54 -4.55 -10.32 -8.92
CA GLY A 54 -5.74 -10.68 -9.70
C GLY A 54 -6.84 -9.60 -9.69
N ASP A 55 -8.03 -10.00 -9.22
CA ASP A 55 -9.24 -9.18 -9.21
C ASP A 55 -9.19 -8.03 -8.17
N ASP A 56 -8.33 -8.14 -7.15
CA ASP A 56 -8.20 -7.13 -6.08
C ASP A 56 -7.60 -5.81 -6.58
N LYS A 57 -6.97 -5.80 -7.76
CA LYS A 57 -6.40 -4.59 -8.38
C LYS A 57 -7.44 -3.52 -8.68
N THR A 58 -8.72 -3.88 -8.64
CA THR A 58 -9.84 -2.95 -8.77
C THR A 58 -10.15 -2.19 -7.48
N GLY A 59 -9.51 -2.53 -6.34
CA GLY A 59 -9.70 -1.94 -5.02
C GLY A 59 -8.86 -0.68 -4.75
N LEU A 60 -8.33 -0.57 -3.52
CA LEU A 60 -7.46 0.55 -3.12
C LEU A 60 -6.24 0.64 -4.02
N SER A 61 -5.77 1.85 -4.27
CA SER A 61 -4.56 2.10 -5.09
C SER A 61 -3.66 3.15 -4.46
N LEU A 62 -2.34 2.92 -4.52
CA LEU A 62 -1.30 3.94 -4.37
C LEU A 62 -0.89 4.39 -5.76
N VAL A 63 -1.19 5.64 -6.11
CA VAL A 63 -0.94 6.21 -7.43
C VAL A 63 0.20 7.21 -7.35
N ILE A 64 1.36 6.89 -7.94
CA ILE A 64 2.45 7.83 -8.14
C ILE A 64 2.06 8.79 -9.26
N LEU A 65 1.89 10.07 -8.91
CA LEU A 65 1.45 11.11 -9.83
C LEU A 65 2.62 11.65 -10.65
N GLY A 66 2.64 11.29 -11.93
CA GLY A 66 3.68 11.67 -12.89
C GLY A 66 5.02 10.99 -12.62
N ASN A 67 6.05 11.45 -13.31
CA ASN A 67 7.43 11.07 -13.01
C ASN A 67 7.86 11.74 -11.70
N VAL A 68 8.58 11.01 -10.85
CA VAL A 68 9.24 11.60 -9.68
C VAL A 68 10.28 12.62 -10.12
N THR A 69 10.46 13.69 -9.36
CA THR A 69 11.33 14.80 -9.77
C THR A 69 12.74 14.62 -9.21
N PRO A 70 13.77 14.30 -10.01
CA PRO A 70 15.14 14.14 -9.53
C PRO A 70 15.72 15.46 -9.00
N LYS A 71 16.52 15.37 -7.94
CA LYS A 71 17.15 16.48 -7.21
C LYS A 71 18.50 16.04 -6.64
N GLY A 72 19.48 15.80 -7.49
CA GLY A 72 20.81 15.33 -7.07
C GLY A 72 20.74 13.91 -6.51
N ASP A 73 21.07 13.72 -5.22
CA ASP A 73 20.97 12.43 -4.52
C ASP A 73 19.54 12.09 -4.04
N ARG A 74 18.57 12.94 -4.38
CA ARG A 74 17.19 12.88 -3.91
C ARG A 74 16.21 12.90 -5.07
N PHE A 75 14.97 12.56 -4.76
CA PHE A 75 13.83 12.78 -5.65
C PHE A 75 12.60 13.25 -4.87
N GLY A 76 11.85 14.18 -5.47
CA GLY A 76 10.52 14.57 -5.01
C GLY A 76 9.47 13.58 -5.51
N TYR A 77 8.51 13.24 -4.66
CA TYR A 77 7.42 12.34 -5.00
C TYR A 77 6.06 12.93 -4.62
N MET A 78 5.03 12.45 -5.28
CA MET A 78 3.64 12.65 -4.91
C MET A 78 2.88 11.34 -5.15
N VAL A 79 2.34 10.77 -4.09
CA VAL A 79 1.61 9.49 -4.11
C VAL A 79 0.23 9.72 -3.53
N ASP A 80 -0.79 9.48 -4.32
CA ASP A 80 -2.17 9.48 -3.85
C ASP A 80 -2.57 8.11 -3.35
N LEU A 81 -3.30 8.08 -2.24
CA LEU A 81 -4.10 6.92 -1.85
C LEU A 81 -5.51 7.13 -2.38
N VAL A 82 -5.97 6.20 -3.22
CA VAL A 82 -7.24 6.27 -3.93
C VAL A 82 -8.08 5.05 -3.61
N GLU A 83 -9.37 5.25 -3.42
CA GLU A 83 -10.38 4.20 -3.32
C GLU A 83 -11.32 4.31 -4.53
N PRO A 84 -11.76 3.18 -5.11
CA PRO A 84 -12.77 3.18 -6.16
C PRO A 84 -14.05 3.79 -5.61
N GLY A 85 -14.58 4.80 -6.29
CA GLY A 85 -15.88 5.37 -5.99
C GLY A 85 -17.00 4.65 -6.75
N SER A 86 -18.24 5.02 -6.42
CA SER A 86 -19.41 4.62 -7.21
C SER A 86 -19.34 5.28 -8.61
N ASN A 87 -19.75 4.57 -9.65
CA ASN A 87 -19.90 5.09 -11.02
C ASN A 87 -18.63 5.67 -11.66
N LEU A 88 -17.56 4.87 -11.76
CA LEU A 88 -16.28 5.23 -12.41
C LEU A 88 -15.53 6.43 -11.79
N SER A 89 -16.06 7.03 -10.73
CA SER A 89 -15.35 8.04 -9.95
C SER A 89 -14.31 7.37 -9.07
N SER A 90 -13.19 8.05 -8.83
CA SER A 90 -12.18 7.62 -7.87
C SER A 90 -12.15 8.62 -6.73
N ARG A 91 -12.21 8.13 -5.48
CA ARG A 91 -12.11 8.99 -4.30
C ARG A 91 -10.68 9.01 -3.80
N ARG A 92 -10.04 10.18 -3.86
CA ARG A 92 -8.75 10.39 -3.20
C ARG A 92 -8.95 10.39 -1.68
N LEU A 93 -8.37 9.42 -0.98
CA LEU A 93 -8.40 9.32 0.48
C LEU A 93 -7.29 10.17 1.13
N ALA A 94 -6.12 10.21 0.48
CA ALA A 94 -4.99 11.03 0.92
C ALA A 94 -4.07 11.37 -0.25
N SER A 95 -3.30 12.45 -0.09
CA SER A 95 -2.15 12.74 -0.95
C SER A 95 -0.91 12.86 -0.07
N MET A 96 0.14 12.14 -0.45
CA MET A 96 1.39 12.03 0.27
C MET A 96 2.50 12.52 -0.63
N SER A 97 3.03 13.71 -0.35
CA SER A 97 4.19 14.26 -1.05
C SER A 97 5.38 14.37 -0.11
N GLY A 98 6.58 14.42 -0.69
CA GLY A 98 7.81 14.52 0.07
C GLY A 98 9.04 14.45 -0.80
N THR A 99 10.17 14.22 -0.15
CA THR A 99 11.46 14.01 -0.81
C THR A 99 12.15 12.81 -0.18
N CYS A 100 12.65 11.90 -1.01
CA CYS A 100 13.42 10.73 -0.59
C CYS A 100 14.87 10.89 -1.07
N ARG A 101 15.83 10.32 -0.34
CA ARG A 101 17.16 10.03 -0.90
C ARG A 101 17.10 8.73 -1.68
N GLU A 102 17.73 8.64 -2.83
CA GLU A 102 17.75 7.42 -3.65
C GLU A 102 18.32 6.23 -2.87
N ALA A 103 19.41 6.44 -2.13
CA ALA A 103 20.02 5.42 -1.27
C ALA A 103 19.13 4.93 -0.11
N GLN A 104 18.02 5.61 0.18
CA GLN A 104 17.07 5.27 1.25
C GLN A 104 15.67 4.97 0.71
N MET A 105 15.55 4.59 -0.56
CA MET A 105 14.27 4.39 -1.24
C MET A 105 13.37 3.38 -0.50
N ALA A 106 13.91 2.24 -0.08
CA ALA A 106 13.14 1.23 0.66
C ALA A 106 12.52 1.77 1.96
N ARG A 107 13.30 2.54 2.74
CA ARG A 107 12.79 3.19 3.96
C ARG A 107 11.72 4.24 3.63
N CYS A 108 11.94 5.02 2.57
CA CYS A 108 10.99 6.04 2.16
C CYS A 108 9.65 5.42 1.72
N ALA A 109 9.71 4.31 0.96
CA ALA A 109 8.54 3.55 0.55
C ALA A 109 7.79 2.98 1.77
N ALA A 110 8.50 2.42 2.75
CA ALA A 110 7.90 1.95 3.99
C ALA A 110 7.19 3.09 4.76
N ASP A 111 7.78 4.28 4.83
CA ASP A 111 7.17 5.46 5.45
C ASP A 111 5.90 5.92 4.72
N ILE A 112 5.87 5.84 3.38
CA ILE A 112 4.69 6.12 2.55
C ILE A 112 3.59 5.09 2.84
N VAL A 113 3.92 3.79 2.84
CA VAL A 113 2.96 2.72 3.15
C VAL A 113 2.41 2.88 4.57
N ALA A 114 3.24 3.16 5.55
CA ALA A 114 2.80 3.41 6.93
C ALA A 114 1.87 4.63 7.03
N LYS A 115 2.08 5.68 6.23
CA LYS A 115 1.15 6.82 6.13
C LYS A 115 -0.19 6.36 5.55
N ALA A 116 -0.19 5.53 4.52
CA ALA A 116 -1.40 4.98 3.92
C ALA A 116 -2.17 4.10 4.94
N GLU A 117 -1.51 3.23 5.69
CA GLU A 117 -2.13 2.40 6.73
C GLU A 117 -2.90 3.20 7.77
N ARG A 118 -2.36 4.36 8.17
CA ARG A 118 -3.00 5.27 9.13
C ARG A 118 -4.25 5.94 8.56
N LYS A 119 -4.40 6.01 7.23
CA LYS A 119 -5.57 6.59 6.56
C LYS A 119 -6.66 5.56 6.30
N VAL A 120 -6.29 4.29 6.14
CA VAL A 120 -7.20 3.20 5.81
C VAL A 120 -7.85 2.57 7.05
N GLY A 121 -7.19 2.63 8.20
CA GLY A 121 -7.68 2.02 9.45
C GLY A 121 -7.92 3.00 10.58
N GLY A 122 -8.39 4.20 10.26
CA GLY A 122 -8.86 5.22 11.20
C GLY A 122 -10.33 5.55 10.95
#